data_AF-A0A835ICV3-F1
#
_entry.id   AF-A0A835ICV3-F1
#
_cell.length_a   1.000
_cell.length_b   1.000
_cell.length_c   1.000
_cell.angle_alpha   90.00
_cell.angle_beta   90.00
_cell.angle_gamma   90.00
#
_symmetry.space_group_name_H-M   'P 1'
#
loop_
_entity.id
_entity.type
_entity.pdbx_description
1 polymer ?
#
loop_
_entity_poly.entity_id
_entity_poly.type
_entity_poly.pdbx_seq_one_letter_code
_entity_poly.pdbx_strand_id
1 'polypeptide(L)'
;MKTFHHREKKKLPQFLDWFGWCTWDAFYTDVTAEGVDEGLQRGGTPPRFLIIDDGWQQIGVEANKEPEECLVQEGVYLQYMMQVCLRMACPCRLLGRCNRVKPAATGMEHYDSALTYPVQSPGVKGNQLDIVMDSVSVHGLGLVQPKKVFDFYNELHAYLSSCGVDGVNVDVQNIIGEGHDGMYSAKKTVVVRASDDLFTYDPHNSLHPTADYHAAARAVGGCPIYVSDKPGNHNFELLKKLVLPDGSVLRAKLPGRPTRDYLFANPARDGTSLLKVWNTNKCSGVVGVFNCQCAGWCKVAKKTLLHDTLPCTLTGSVRATDVDLMDQVVGAD
;
A
#
# COMPACT_ATOMS: atom_id res chain seq x y z
N MET A 1 4.92 -26.85 -5.91
CA MET A 1 5.20 -25.99 -7.08
C MET A 1 6.24 -24.95 -6.68
N LYS A 2 7.40 -24.89 -7.35
CA LYS A 2 8.52 -23.95 -7.05
C LYS A 2 8.27 -22.61 -7.76
N THR A 3 7.35 -21.78 -7.26
CA THR A 3 7.05 -20.45 -7.82
C THR A 3 7.84 -19.31 -7.17
N PHE A 4 8.75 -19.62 -6.25
CA PHE A 4 9.56 -18.61 -5.57
C PHE A 4 10.74 -18.19 -6.44
N HIS A 5 10.71 -16.92 -6.85
CA HIS A 5 11.83 -16.25 -7.46
C HIS A 5 12.23 -15.07 -6.56
N HIS A 6 13.54 -14.94 -6.31
CA HIS A 6 14.09 -13.74 -5.68
C HIS A 6 13.64 -12.49 -6.43
N ARG A 7 13.51 -11.36 -5.71
CA ARG A 7 13.07 -10.08 -6.28
C ARG A 7 13.83 -9.68 -7.56
N GLU A 8 15.11 -10.00 -7.62
CA GLU A 8 16.02 -9.75 -8.76
C GLU A 8 15.63 -10.53 -10.03
N LYS A 9 14.92 -11.64 -9.88
CA LYS A 9 14.43 -12.50 -10.97
C LYS A 9 13.00 -12.14 -11.41
N LYS A 10 12.32 -11.22 -10.71
CA LYS A 10 10.97 -10.77 -11.05
C LYS A 10 11.04 -9.54 -11.96
N LYS A 11 10.32 -9.57 -13.08
CA LYS A 11 10.17 -8.40 -13.96
C LYS A 11 9.43 -7.30 -13.21
N LEU A 12 10.00 -6.09 -13.21
CA LEU A 12 9.35 -4.92 -12.63
C LEU A 12 8.20 -4.41 -13.52
N PRO A 13 7.07 -3.95 -12.94
CA PRO A 13 6.01 -3.33 -13.69
C PRO A 13 6.48 -1.94 -14.15
N GLN A 14 6.16 -1.58 -15.39
CA GLN A 14 6.56 -0.29 -15.95
C GLN A 14 5.95 0.92 -15.22
N PHE A 15 4.79 0.75 -14.58
CA PHE A 15 4.12 1.85 -13.86
C PHE A 15 4.96 2.41 -12.70
N LEU A 16 5.94 1.65 -12.17
CA LEU A 16 6.82 2.09 -11.09
C LEU A 16 7.74 3.25 -11.46
N ASP A 17 7.97 3.47 -12.75
CA ASP A 17 8.82 4.57 -13.24
C ASP A 17 8.01 5.82 -13.58
N TRP A 18 6.71 5.81 -13.27
CA TRP A 18 5.81 6.93 -13.49
C TRP A 18 5.18 7.41 -12.19
N PHE A 19 4.75 8.66 -12.17
CA PHE A 19 3.93 9.24 -11.13
C PHE A 19 2.48 8.78 -11.28
N GLY A 20 1.81 8.48 -10.15
CA GLY A 20 0.39 8.11 -10.16
C GLY A 20 -0.43 8.84 -9.11
N TRP A 21 -1.72 8.52 -9.09
CA TRP A 21 -2.67 9.01 -8.10
C TRP A 21 -3.51 7.85 -7.55
N CYS A 22 -3.88 7.90 -6.28
CA CYS A 22 -4.72 6.94 -5.59
C CYS A 22 -5.94 7.65 -5.01
N THR A 23 -7.13 7.05 -5.11
CA THR A 23 -8.38 7.67 -4.66
C THR A 23 -8.62 7.61 -3.15
N TRP A 24 -7.86 6.81 -2.40
CA TRP A 24 -8.16 6.49 -0.99
C TRP A 24 -8.30 7.71 -0.09
N ASP A 25 -7.24 8.50 0.12
CA ASP A 25 -7.33 9.65 1.03
C ASP A 25 -8.18 10.81 0.45
N ALA A 26 -8.42 10.79 -0.86
CA ALA A 26 -9.23 11.80 -1.56
C ALA A 26 -10.73 11.59 -1.32
N PHE A 27 -11.20 10.34 -1.38
CA PHE A 27 -12.62 10.00 -1.37
C PHE A 27 -13.02 8.97 -0.31
N TYR A 28 -12.07 8.27 0.29
CA TYR A 28 -12.31 7.06 1.08
C TYR A 28 -13.30 6.16 0.33
N THR A 29 -14.47 5.90 0.90
CA THR A 29 -15.49 5.05 0.30
C THR A 29 -16.36 5.74 -0.74
N ASP A 30 -16.26 7.05 -0.91
CA ASP A 30 -17.16 7.86 -1.76
C ASP A 30 -16.56 8.12 -3.15
N VAL A 31 -15.93 7.10 -3.74
CA VAL A 31 -15.32 7.20 -5.07
C VAL A 31 -16.39 7.30 -6.14
N THR A 32 -16.39 8.37 -6.93
CA THR A 32 -17.27 8.57 -8.10
C THR A 32 -16.45 8.77 -9.37
N ALA A 33 -17.09 8.52 -10.53
CA ALA A 33 -16.45 8.78 -11.82
C ALA A 33 -16.11 10.28 -11.98
N GLU A 34 -17.02 11.16 -11.57
CA GLU A 34 -16.84 12.60 -11.59
C GLU A 34 -15.68 13.03 -10.68
N GLY A 35 -15.59 12.48 -9.46
CA GLY A 35 -14.50 12.77 -8.53
C GLY A 35 -13.14 12.33 -9.10
N VAL A 36 -13.09 11.16 -9.75
CA VAL A 36 -11.88 10.69 -10.43
C VAL A 36 -11.49 11.64 -11.56
N ASP A 37 -12.42 12.05 -12.41
CA ASP A 37 -12.15 12.98 -13.52
C ASP A 37 -11.64 14.33 -13.01
N GLU A 38 -12.24 14.86 -11.94
CA GLU A 38 -11.79 16.11 -11.31
C GLU A 38 -10.37 16.03 -10.74
N GLY A 39 -10.01 14.90 -10.13
CA GLY A 39 -8.66 14.67 -9.60
C GLY A 39 -7.60 14.55 -10.69
N LEU A 40 -7.93 13.94 -11.82
CA LEU A 40 -7.00 13.78 -12.93
C LEU A 40 -6.73 15.09 -13.69
N GLN A 41 -7.69 16.03 -13.71
CA GLN A 41 -7.57 17.28 -14.45
C GLN A 41 -6.79 18.37 -13.70
N ARG A 42 -6.56 18.21 -12.38
CA ARG A 42 -5.99 19.26 -11.53
C ARG A 42 -4.55 18.95 -11.13
N GLY A 43 -3.57 19.47 -11.87
CA GLY A 43 -2.20 19.58 -11.37
C GLY A 43 -1.10 19.81 -12.40
N GLY A 44 0.02 20.36 -11.94
CA GLY A 44 1.16 20.75 -12.79
C GLY A 44 1.91 19.59 -13.46
N THR A 45 1.71 18.35 -13.00
CA THR A 45 2.21 17.13 -13.64
C THR A 45 1.12 16.06 -13.63
N PRO A 46 0.60 15.61 -14.78
CA PRO A 46 -0.50 14.65 -14.81
C PRO A 46 -0.04 13.26 -14.36
N PRO A 47 -0.81 12.56 -13.51
CA PRO A 47 -0.52 11.16 -13.16
C PRO A 47 -0.63 10.28 -14.41
N ARG A 48 0.22 9.25 -14.48
CA ARG A 48 0.32 8.29 -15.60
C ARG A 48 -0.28 6.93 -15.26
N PHE A 49 -0.66 6.73 -14.01
CA PHE A 49 -1.49 5.60 -13.56
C PHE A 49 -2.43 6.08 -12.44
N LEU A 50 -3.56 5.38 -12.30
CA LEU A 50 -4.57 5.63 -11.28
C LEU A 50 -4.77 4.35 -10.47
N ILE A 51 -4.84 4.47 -9.16
CA ILE A 51 -5.33 3.44 -8.26
C ILE A 51 -6.74 3.86 -7.84
N ILE A 52 -7.73 3.08 -8.27
CA ILE A 52 -9.09 3.16 -7.72
C ILE A 52 -9.09 2.26 -6.50
N ASP A 53 -8.97 2.91 -5.36
CA ASP A 53 -9.05 2.29 -4.04
C ASP A 53 -10.50 1.99 -3.64
N ASP A 54 -10.70 1.46 -2.44
CA ASP A 54 -11.97 1.02 -1.90
C ASP A 54 -13.10 2.05 -2.07
N GLY A 55 -14.35 1.59 -2.17
CA GLY A 55 -15.53 2.46 -2.40
C GLY A 55 -16.13 2.41 -3.80
N TRP A 56 -15.38 1.92 -4.79
CA TRP A 56 -15.88 1.79 -6.17
C TRP A 56 -16.94 0.68 -6.39
N GLN A 57 -17.11 -0.22 -5.41
CA GLN A 57 -18.12 -1.28 -5.43
C GLN A 57 -19.21 -1.03 -4.39
N GLN A 58 -20.48 -1.07 -4.82
CA GLN A 58 -21.61 -1.03 -3.89
C GLN A 58 -21.83 -2.40 -3.23
N ILE A 59 -22.00 -2.38 -1.92
CA ILE A 59 -22.38 -3.55 -1.12
C ILE A 59 -23.89 -3.43 -0.88
N GLY A 60 -24.69 -4.35 -1.44
CA GLY A 60 -26.14 -4.32 -1.26
C GLY A 60 -26.52 -4.38 0.23
N VAL A 61 -27.11 -3.29 0.74
CA VAL A 61 -27.76 -3.23 2.06
C VAL A 61 -29.17 -3.81 1.90
N GLU A 62 -29.59 -4.68 2.80
CA GLU A 62 -31.02 -5.03 2.91
C GLU A 62 -31.79 -3.76 3.31
N ALA A 63 -32.72 -3.34 2.48
CA ALA A 63 -33.43 -2.07 2.58
C ALA A 63 -34.39 -1.89 3.79
N ASN A 64 -34.28 -2.72 4.85
CA ASN A 64 -35.36 -2.89 5.84
C ASN A 64 -34.93 -2.79 7.32
N LYS A 65 -34.05 -1.87 7.71
CA LYS A 65 -33.94 -1.47 9.15
C LYS A 65 -33.84 0.04 9.31
N GLU A 66 -34.82 0.59 10.02
CA GLU A 66 -34.91 1.97 10.50
C GLU A 66 -33.70 2.34 11.39
N PRO A 67 -33.31 3.64 11.45
CA PRO A 67 -32.10 4.08 12.12
C PRO A 67 -32.34 4.35 13.61
N GLU A 68 -32.28 3.32 14.44
CA GLU A 68 -31.96 3.52 15.86
C GLU A 68 -30.46 3.34 16.07
N GLU A 69 -29.82 4.43 16.48
CA GLU A 69 -28.39 4.57 16.79
C GLU A 69 -27.45 4.25 15.61
N CYS A 70 -27.22 5.27 14.78
CA CYS A 70 -26.11 5.33 13.84
C CYS A 70 -24.78 5.36 14.62
N LEU A 71 -24.37 4.20 15.12
CA LEU A 71 -22.96 3.89 15.32
C LEU A 71 -22.41 3.74 13.90
N VAL A 72 -21.58 4.71 13.52
CA VAL A 72 -20.73 4.71 12.33
C VAL A 72 -20.35 3.27 11.97
N GLN A 73 -20.91 2.72 10.89
CA GLN A 73 -20.57 1.39 10.37
C GLN A 73 -19.19 1.46 9.68
N GLU A 74 -18.17 1.86 10.43
CA GLU A 74 -16.77 1.98 10.00
C GLU A 74 -16.01 0.64 10.02
N GLY A 75 -16.69 -0.51 10.16
CA GLY A 75 -16.02 -1.80 10.19
C GLY A 75 -16.85 -2.89 9.57
N VAL A 76 -16.45 -3.37 8.37
CA VAL A 76 -15.81 -4.69 8.11
C VAL A 76 -15.54 -4.79 6.61
N TYR A 77 -14.31 -4.51 6.18
CA TYR A 77 -13.86 -4.57 4.79
C TYR A 77 -12.83 -5.67 4.58
N LEU A 78 -13.16 -6.88 5.00
CA LEU A 78 -12.30 -8.02 4.70
C LEU A 78 -13.11 -9.09 4.04
N GLN A 79 -12.99 -9.09 2.71
CA GLN A 79 -12.69 -10.30 1.99
C GLN A 79 -12.07 -9.94 0.65
N TYR A 80 -10.78 -10.27 0.47
CA TYR A 80 -10.00 -10.04 -0.76
C TYR A 80 -10.43 -8.76 -1.49
N MET A 81 -10.17 -7.62 -0.85
CA MET A 81 -10.28 -6.33 -1.50
C MET A 81 -9.22 -6.31 -2.61
N MET A 82 -9.63 -6.75 -3.78
CA MET A 82 -8.92 -6.55 -5.03
C MET A 82 -9.24 -5.14 -5.49
N GLN A 83 -8.39 -4.20 -5.14
CA GLN A 83 -8.37 -2.82 -5.61
C GLN A 83 -7.77 -2.74 -7.00
N VAL A 84 -8.15 -1.75 -7.79
CA VAL A 84 -7.90 -1.74 -9.23
C VAL A 84 -6.88 -0.65 -9.59
N CYS A 85 -5.73 -1.06 -10.14
CA CYS A 85 -4.79 -0.13 -10.79
C CYS A 85 -5.12 -0.05 -12.28
N LEU A 86 -5.61 1.11 -12.73
CA LEU A 86 -5.89 1.41 -14.14
C LEU A 86 -4.77 2.26 -14.74
N ARG A 87 -4.23 1.84 -15.88
CA ARG A 87 -3.46 2.70 -16.77
C ARG A 87 -4.40 3.18 -17.88
N MET A 88 -5.08 4.29 -17.62
CA MET A 88 -5.92 5.06 -18.55
C MET A 88 -6.32 4.38 -19.87
N ALA A 89 -7.47 3.68 -19.83
CA ALA A 89 -8.44 3.65 -20.93
C ALA A 89 -9.85 3.31 -20.40
N CYS A 90 -10.80 4.23 -20.61
CA CYS A 90 -12.26 4.11 -20.47
C CYS A 90 -12.90 4.35 -19.08
N PRO A 91 -13.58 5.50 -18.88
CA PRO A 91 -14.32 5.82 -17.65
C PRO A 91 -15.60 5.00 -17.40
N CYS A 92 -16.05 4.14 -18.32
CA CYS A 92 -17.49 3.83 -18.42
C CYS A 92 -17.93 2.38 -18.11
N ARG A 93 -17.12 1.50 -17.50
CA ARG A 93 -17.49 0.06 -17.46
C ARG A 93 -17.31 -0.74 -16.17
N LEU A 94 -16.92 -0.13 -15.04
CA LEU A 94 -16.65 -0.88 -13.81
C LEU A 94 -17.79 -0.92 -12.79
N LEU A 95 -18.94 -0.31 -13.08
CA LEU A 95 -20.12 -0.41 -12.22
C LEU A 95 -20.81 -1.77 -12.39
N GLY A 96 -20.41 -2.73 -11.56
CA GLY A 96 -21.18 -3.94 -11.30
C GLY A 96 -20.41 -5.25 -11.44
N ARG A 97 -19.87 -5.74 -10.31
CA ARG A 97 -19.79 -7.15 -9.85
C ARG A 97 -18.84 -7.23 -8.65
N CYS A 98 -19.25 -7.95 -7.60
CA CYS A 98 -18.64 -7.95 -6.27
C CYS A 98 -17.26 -8.64 -6.21
N ASN A 99 -16.27 -8.02 -5.56
CA ASN A 99 -15.00 -8.65 -5.17
C ASN A 99 -15.08 -9.29 -3.76
N ARG A 100 -16.21 -9.10 -3.06
CA ARG A 100 -16.51 -9.75 -1.78
C ARG A 100 -17.25 -11.07 -2.03
N VAL A 101 -16.83 -12.14 -1.38
CA VAL A 101 -17.55 -13.43 -1.43
C VAL A 101 -18.73 -13.32 -0.47
N LYS A 102 -19.93 -13.07 -1.01
CA LYS A 102 -21.19 -13.16 -0.26
C LYS A 102 -21.76 -14.57 -0.48
N PRO A 103 -21.75 -15.45 0.53
CA PRO A 103 -22.38 -16.76 0.41
C PRO A 103 -23.83 -16.62 -0.03
N ALA A 104 -24.28 -17.51 -0.92
CA ALA A 104 -25.63 -17.53 -1.49
C ALA A 104 -26.04 -16.29 -2.32
N ALA A 105 -25.11 -15.40 -2.69
CA ALA A 105 -25.39 -14.36 -3.67
C ALA A 105 -25.50 -14.95 -5.09
N THR A 106 -26.30 -14.30 -5.94
CA THR A 106 -26.42 -14.67 -7.36
C THR A 106 -25.05 -14.64 -8.05
N GLY A 107 -24.68 -15.71 -8.73
CA GLY A 107 -23.39 -15.87 -9.41
C GLY A 107 -22.27 -16.42 -8.51
N MET A 108 -22.56 -16.76 -7.25
CA MET A 108 -21.62 -17.38 -6.32
C MET A 108 -21.90 -18.88 -6.08
N GLU A 109 -22.96 -19.42 -6.69
CA GLU A 109 -23.45 -20.78 -6.46
C GLU A 109 -22.39 -21.82 -6.83
N HIS A 110 -21.65 -21.60 -7.91
CA HIS A 110 -20.65 -22.56 -8.40
C HIS A 110 -19.36 -22.55 -7.59
N TYR A 111 -19.14 -21.61 -6.67
CA TYR A 111 -17.94 -21.55 -5.82
C TYR A 111 -18.08 -22.23 -4.45
N ASP A 112 -19.27 -22.77 -4.13
CA ASP A 112 -19.60 -23.36 -2.82
C ASP A 112 -19.14 -22.50 -1.64
N SER A 113 -19.44 -21.19 -1.71
CA SER A 113 -18.97 -20.25 -0.70
C SER A 113 -19.72 -20.39 0.63
N ALA A 114 -19.01 -20.23 1.74
CA ALA A 114 -19.55 -20.38 3.09
C ALA A 114 -19.04 -19.29 4.03
N LEU A 115 -19.84 -18.93 5.04
CA LEU A 115 -19.43 -17.99 6.09
C LEU A 115 -18.59 -18.71 7.14
N THR A 116 -17.47 -18.13 7.53
CA THR A 116 -16.54 -18.64 8.55
C THR A 116 -16.20 -17.55 9.54
N TYR A 117 -16.04 -17.89 10.82
CA TYR A 117 -15.75 -16.92 11.87
C TYR A 117 -14.32 -17.15 12.37
N PRO A 118 -13.34 -16.33 11.94
CA PRO A 118 -11.95 -16.56 12.29
C PRO A 118 -11.73 -16.32 13.79
N VAL A 119 -10.91 -17.19 14.38
CA VAL A 119 -10.44 -17.07 15.76
C VAL A 119 -9.04 -16.46 15.74
N GLN A 120 -8.91 -15.27 16.31
CA GLN A 120 -7.61 -14.61 16.40
C GLN A 120 -6.66 -15.37 17.35
N SER A 121 -5.43 -15.63 16.90
CA SER A 121 -4.40 -16.28 17.71
C SER A 121 -3.90 -15.36 18.84
N PRO A 122 -3.36 -15.92 19.95
CA PRO A 122 -2.79 -15.12 21.03
C PRO A 122 -1.68 -14.16 20.57
N GLY A 123 -0.91 -14.52 19.54
CA GLY A 123 0.15 -13.68 18.98
C GLY A 123 -0.38 -12.43 18.26
N VAL A 124 -1.48 -12.57 17.52
CA VAL A 124 -2.16 -11.43 16.86
C VAL A 124 -2.73 -10.50 17.91
N LYS A 125 -3.51 -11.03 18.87
CA LYS A 125 -4.09 -10.26 19.99
C LYS A 125 -3.02 -9.55 20.84
N GLY A 126 -1.85 -10.17 21.00
CA GLY A 126 -0.72 -9.64 21.75
C GLY A 126 -0.07 -8.42 21.09
N ASN A 127 0.07 -8.42 19.75
CA ASN A 127 0.79 -7.38 19.02
C ASN A 127 -0.06 -6.16 18.68
N GLN A 128 -1.30 -6.35 18.25
CA GLN A 128 -2.20 -5.24 17.89
C GLN A 128 -3.65 -5.65 18.11
N LEU A 129 -4.45 -4.73 18.67
CA LEU A 129 -5.91 -4.85 18.59
C LEU A 129 -6.28 -4.32 17.22
N ASP A 130 -6.64 -5.23 16.31
CA ASP A 130 -7.05 -4.89 14.97
C ASP A 130 -8.59 -4.86 14.95
N ILE A 131 -9.14 -3.65 14.91
CA ILE A 131 -10.60 -3.41 14.87
C ILE A 131 -11.22 -4.18 13.69
N VAL A 132 -10.48 -4.33 12.60
CA VAL A 132 -10.93 -5.06 11.42
C VAL A 132 -11.02 -6.56 11.76
N MET A 133 -10.02 -7.14 12.40
CA MET A 133 -10.06 -8.54 12.84
C MET A 133 -11.12 -8.81 13.90
N ASP A 134 -11.33 -7.89 14.85
CA ASP A 134 -12.40 -8.01 15.84
C ASP A 134 -13.76 -8.06 15.15
N SER A 135 -13.96 -7.18 14.16
CA SER A 135 -15.21 -7.11 13.46
C SER A 135 -15.45 -8.28 12.51
N VAL A 136 -14.41 -8.83 11.86
CA VAL A 136 -14.53 -10.08 11.08
C VAL A 136 -14.84 -11.27 11.99
N SER A 137 -14.26 -11.34 13.19
CA SER A 137 -14.58 -12.40 14.15
C SER A 137 -16.04 -12.37 14.60
N VAL A 138 -16.69 -11.19 14.59
CA VAL A 138 -18.11 -11.02 14.95
C VAL A 138 -19.05 -11.25 13.76
N HIS A 139 -18.75 -10.63 12.61
CA HIS A 139 -19.67 -10.61 11.45
C HIS A 139 -19.45 -11.79 10.50
N GLY A 140 -18.32 -12.50 10.63
CA GLY A 140 -17.95 -13.59 9.75
C GLY A 140 -17.31 -13.12 8.44
N LEU A 141 -16.57 -14.04 7.85
CA LEU A 141 -15.84 -13.93 6.59
C LEU A 141 -16.45 -14.94 5.61
N GLY A 142 -16.95 -14.51 4.45
CA GLY A 142 -17.28 -15.47 3.40
C GLY A 142 -16.01 -16.22 3.01
N LEU A 143 -16.06 -17.41 2.46
CA LEU A 143 -14.87 -18.12 1.95
C LEU A 143 -15.30 -18.97 0.77
N VAL A 144 -14.53 -18.94 -0.30
CA VAL A 144 -14.68 -19.87 -1.43
C VAL A 144 -14.12 -21.22 -1.01
N GLN A 145 -14.78 -22.30 -1.44
CA GLN A 145 -14.32 -23.64 -1.17
C GLN A 145 -12.88 -23.85 -1.72
N PRO A 146 -11.95 -24.42 -0.94
CA PRO A 146 -10.53 -24.46 -1.29
C PRO A 146 -10.16 -25.04 -2.66
N LYS A 147 -10.94 -25.98 -3.19
CA LYS A 147 -10.71 -26.59 -4.52
C LYS A 147 -11.18 -25.69 -5.65
N LYS A 148 -12.03 -24.70 -5.36
CA LYS A 148 -12.63 -23.76 -6.32
C LYS A 148 -12.02 -22.35 -6.27
N VAL A 149 -11.08 -22.13 -5.34
CA VAL A 149 -10.44 -20.82 -5.13
C VAL A 149 -9.69 -20.31 -6.36
N PHE A 150 -9.10 -21.22 -7.14
CA PHE A 150 -8.40 -20.84 -8.38
C PHE A 150 -9.37 -20.39 -9.47
N ASP A 151 -10.51 -21.06 -9.59
CA ASP A 151 -11.53 -20.71 -10.57
C ASP A 151 -12.08 -19.32 -10.25
N PHE A 152 -12.38 -19.06 -8.98
CA PHE A 152 -12.79 -17.74 -8.49
C PHE A 152 -11.80 -16.63 -8.87
N TYR A 153 -10.51 -16.77 -8.52
CA TYR A 153 -9.52 -15.73 -8.85
C TYR A 153 -9.26 -15.59 -10.35
N ASN A 154 -9.28 -16.70 -11.10
CA ASN A 154 -9.08 -16.65 -12.54
C ASN A 154 -10.24 -15.90 -13.22
N GLU A 155 -11.48 -16.18 -12.84
CA GLU A 155 -12.66 -15.51 -13.37
C GLU A 155 -12.67 -14.02 -12.98
N LEU A 156 -12.35 -13.69 -11.73
CA LEU A 156 -12.26 -12.32 -11.25
C LEU A 156 -11.16 -11.54 -11.99
N HIS A 157 -9.95 -12.09 -12.10
CA HIS A 157 -8.85 -11.45 -12.82
C HIS A 157 -9.14 -11.34 -14.33
N ALA A 158 -9.81 -12.33 -14.93
CA ALA A 158 -10.23 -12.29 -16.33
C ALA A 158 -11.25 -11.17 -16.57
N TYR A 159 -12.21 -10.99 -15.66
CA TYR A 159 -13.16 -9.89 -15.71
C TYR A 159 -12.45 -8.54 -15.63
N LEU A 160 -11.61 -8.32 -14.61
CA LEU A 160 -10.86 -7.07 -14.46
C LEU A 160 -9.98 -6.77 -15.67
N SER A 161 -9.25 -7.78 -16.17
CA SER A 161 -8.46 -7.66 -17.40
C SER A 161 -9.32 -7.29 -18.61
N SER A 162 -10.52 -7.89 -18.75
CA SER A 162 -11.47 -7.54 -19.82
C SER A 162 -12.01 -6.12 -19.73
N CYS A 163 -12.01 -5.53 -18.54
CA CYS A 163 -12.34 -4.13 -18.29
C CYS A 163 -11.16 -3.19 -18.55
N GLY A 164 -9.98 -3.69 -18.91
CA GLY A 164 -8.78 -2.90 -19.16
C GLY A 164 -7.93 -2.61 -17.93
N VAL A 165 -8.07 -3.40 -16.86
CA VAL A 165 -7.26 -3.26 -15.64
C VAL A 165 -5.86 -3.83 -15.81
N ASP A 166 -4.83 -3.02 -15.54
CA ASP A 166 -3.42 -3.41 -15.69
C ASP A 166 -2.81 -4.06 -14.44
N GLY A 167 -3.41 -3.81 -13.28
CA GLY A 167 -2.92 -4.32 -12.01
C GLY A 167 -4.00 -4.32 -10.95
N VAL A 168 -3.78 -5.12 -9.92
CA VAL A 168 -4.69 -5.21 -8.78
C VAL A 168 -3.88 -5.02 -7.52
N ASN A 169 -4.25 -4.06 -6.68
CA ASN A 169 -3.78 -3.99 -5.30
C ASN A 169 -4.65 -4.94 -4.47
N VAL A 170 -4.03 -5.82 -3.70
CA VAL A 170 -4.76 -6.86 -2.96
C VAL A 170 -4.46 -6.68 -1.51
N ASP A 171 -5.45 -6.22 -0.77
CA ASP A 171 -5.25 -5.78 0.60
C ASP A 171 -5.33 -6.92 1.61
N VAL A 172 -4.63 -6.72 2.72
CA VAL A 172 -4.66 -7.56 3.93
C VAL A 172 -4.41 -9.06 3.69
N GLN A 173 -3.48 -9.36 2.79
CA GLN A 173 -3.08 -10.73 2.42
C GLN A 173 -2.54 -11.56 3.59
N ASN A 174 -2.11 -10.91 4.66
CA ASN A 174 -1.55 -11.53 5.87
C ASN A 174 -2.59 -12.26 6.73
N ILE A 175 -3.90 -12.05 6.53
CA ILE A 175 -4.96 -12.68 7.32
C ILE A 175 -5.19 -14.16 6.95
N ILE A 176 -4.63 -14.62 5.83
CA ILE A 176 -4.79 -16.00 5.32
C ILE A 176 -3.78 -16.93 6.01
N GLY A 177 -3.90 -17.07 7.33
CA GLY A 177 -2.94 -17.79 8.19
C GLY A 177 -3.34 -19.21 8.60
N GLU A 178 -4.61 -19.59 8.50
CA GLU A 178 -5.06 -20.92 8.92
C GLU A 178 -5.70 -21.68 7.76
N GLY A 179 -4.91 -22.54 7.10
CA GLY A 179 -5.38 -23.55 6.15
C GLY A 179 -4.76 -23.47 4.74
N HIS A 180 -4.26 -22.31 4.33
CA HIS A 180 -3.55 -22.15 3.07
C HIS A 180 -2.31 -21.29 3.30
N ASP A 181 -1.18 -21.79 2.83
CA ASP A 181 0.14 -21.14 2.85
C ASP A 181 0.00 -19.64 2.52
N GLY A 182 -0.11 -18.76 3.53
CA GLY A 182 -0.23 -17.29 3.36
C GLY A 182 0.93 -16.67 2.58
N MET A 183 1.95 -17.49 2.29
CA MET A 183 3.02 -17.22 1.35
C MET A 183 2.58 -17.28 -0.13
N TYR A 184 1.36 -17.74 -0.46
CA TYR A 184 0.92 -17.94 -1.86
C TYR A 184 0.83 -16.64 -2.67
N SER A 185 0.51 -15.51 -2.01
CA SER A 185 0.32 -14.23 -2.70
C SER A 185 1.64 -13.48 -2.93
N ALA A 186 2.50 -13.34 -1.91
CA ALA A 186 3.84 -12.73 -2.07
C ALA A 186 4.72 -13.44 -3.12
N LYS A 187 4.45 -14.72 -3.43
CA LYS A 187 5.16 -15.49 -4.46
C LYS A 187 4.97 -14.91 -5.86
N LYS A 188 3.77 -14.43 -6.23
CA LYS A 188 3.47 -13.84 -7.56
C LYS A 188 3.43 -12.31 -7.56
N THR A 189 3.29 -11.69 -6.39
CA THR A 189 3.29 -10.23 -6.25
C THR A 189 4.65 -9.63 -6.62
N VAL A 190 4.62 -8.56 -7.41
CA VAL A 190 5.81 -7.84 -7.88
C VAL A 190 6.14 -6.66 -6.96
N VAL A 191 5.12 -6.08 -6.33
CA VAL A 191 5.22 -4.95 -5.39
C VAL A 191 4.46 -5.32 -4.12
N VAL A 192 5.17 -5.44 -3.01
CA VAL A 192 4.54 -5.61 -1.69
C VAL A 192 4.65 -4.29 -0.96
N ARG A 193 3.53 -3.78 -0.46
CA ARG A 193 3.50 -2.62 0.42
C ARG A 193 4.26 -2.97 1.71
N ALA A 194 5.38 -2.28 1.98
CA ALA A 194 6.21 -2.50 3.17
C ALA A 194 5.89 -1.50 4.30
N SER A 195 5.11 -0.46 3.99
CA SER A 195 4.59 0.53 4.92
C SER A 195 3.30 1.08 4.34
N ASP A 196 2.41 1.58 5.20
CA ASP A 196 1.18 2.26 4.80
C ASP A 196 1.47 3.39 3.79
N ASP A 197 0.41 3.95 3.19
CA ASP A 197 0.49 5.18 2.40
C ASP A 197 1.13 6.32 3.24
N LEU A 198 1.30 7.51 2.69
CA LEU A 198 1.86 8.63 3.47
C LEU A 198 0.96 8.90 4.70
N PHE A 199 1.22 8.22 5.82
CA PHE A 199 0.43 8.24 7.05
C PHE A 199 -1.01 7.72 6.94
N THR A 200 -1.45 7.26 8.11
CA THR A 200 -2.79 6.81 8.43
C THR A 200 -3.73 8.02 8.54
N TYR A 201 -4.88 7.99 7.84
CA TYR A 201 -6.02 8.91 8.05
C TYR A 201 -5.72 10.42 7.88
N ASP A 202 -4.80 10.83 7.00
CA ASP A 202 -4.65 12.25 6.63
C ASP A 202 -5.02 12.48 5.16
N PRO A 203 -6.07 13.28 4.85
CA PRO A 203 -6.47 13.59 3.48
C PRO A 203 -5.46 14.43 2.67
N HIS A 204 -4.32 14.81 3.25
CA HIS A 204 -3.34 15.72 2.65
C HIS A 204 -1.88 15.24 2.73
N ASN A 205 -1.61 14.07 2.17
CA ASN A 205 -0.29 13.42 2.09
C ASN A 205 0.88 14.35 1.73
N SER A 206 0.76 15.18 0.70
CA SER A 206 1.84 16.06 0.25
C SER A 206 1.95 17.37 1.03
N LEU A 207 0.95 17.71 1.84
CA LEU A 207 0.92 18.88 2.72
C LEU A 207 1.24 18.55 4.19
N HIS A 208 1.34 17.26 4.54
CA HIS A 208 1.64 16.82 5.90
C HIS A 208 3.00 17.39 6.37
N PRO A 209 3.17 17.78 7.65
CA PRO A 209 4.43 18.36 8.16
C PRO A 209 5.68 17.52 7.94
N THR A 210 5.54 16.20 7.75
CA THR A 210 6.64 15.27 7.47
C THR A 210 6.68 14.81 6.01
N ALA A 211 5.94 15.44 5.10
CA ALA A 211 5.84 15.02 3.70
C ALA A 211 7.21 14.99 2.99
N ASP A 212 8.10 15.96 3.24
CA ASP A 212 9.48 15.95 2.73
C ASP A 212 10.27 14.73 3.21
N TYR A 213 10.13 14.36 4.50
CA TYR A 213 10.79 13.19 5.07
C TYR A 213 10.33 11.90 4.37
N HIS A 214 9.03 11.75 4.14
CA HIS A 214 8.46 10.57 3.48
C HIS A 214 8.76 10.53 1.99
N ALA A 215 8.75 11.67 1.31
CA ALA A 215 9.17 11.81 -0.08
C ALA A 215 10.60 11.30 -0.28
N ALA A 216 11.53 11.75 0.58
CA ALA A 216 12.92 11.28 0.56
C ALA A 216 13.01 9.76 0.83
N ALA A 217 12.28 9.26 1.83
CA ALA A 217 12.25 7.83 2.13
C ALA A 217 11.71 6.98 0.97
N ARG A 218 10.66 7.43 0.27
CA ARG A 218 10.09 6.73 -0.90
C ARG A 218 11.05 6.74 -2.10
N ALA A 219 11.69 7.88 -2.37
CA ALA A 219 12.66 8.01 -3.45
C ALA A 219 13.85 7.05 -3.26
N VAL A 220 14.46 7.09 -2.07
CA VAL A 220 15.58 6.20 -1.69
C VAL A 220 15.12 4.76 -1.53
N GLY A 221 13.89 4.53 -1.09
CA GLY A 221 13.29 3.20 -0.93
C GLY A 221 13.03 2.45 -2.23
N GLY A 222 13.11 3.14 -3.38
CA GLY A 222 12.75 2.58 -4.67
C GLY A 222 11.26 2.27 -4.78
N CYS A 223 10.42 2.96 -4.00
CA CYS A 223 8.98 2.76 -3.91
C CYS A 223 8.26 3.40 -5.11
N PRO A 224 7.06 2.91 -5.49
CA PRO A 224 6.18 3.67 -6.36
C PRO A 224 5.92 5.07 -5.78
N ILE A 225 5.83 6.08 -6.65
CA ILE A 225 5.51 7.46 -6.28
C ILE A 225 4.10 7.76 -6.79
N TYR A 226 3.16 7.86 -5.86
CA TYR A 226 1.81 8.38 -6.10
C TYR A 226 1.37 9.20 -4.89
N VAL A 227 0.41 10.08 -5.11
CA VAL A 227 -0.30 10.79 -4.03
C VAL A 227 -1.75 10.34 -3.97
N SER A 228 -2.42 10.72 -2.91
CA SER A 228 -3.87 10.54 -2.72
C SER A 228 -4.52 11.80 -2.16
N ASP A 229 -3.82 12.94 -2.25
CA ASP A 229 -4.42 14.22 -1.85
C ASP A 229 -5.71 14.46 -2.62
N LYS A 230 -6.63 15.19 -1.98
CA LYS A 230 -7.83 15.69 -2.64
C LYS A 230 -7.49 16.57 -3.86
N PRO A 231 -8.33 16.54 -4.91
CA PRO A 231 -8.17 17.39 -6.08
C PRO A 231 -8.00 18.87 -5.69
N GLY A 232 -6.90 19.48 -6.15
CA GLY A 232 -6.58 20.88 -5.86
C GLY A 232 -5.76 21.13 -4.59
N ASN A 233 -5.49 20.10 -3.76
CA ASN A 233 -4.71 20.23 -2.53
C ASN A 233 -3.31 19.60 -2.63
N HIS A 234 -2.73 19.57 -3.82
CA HIS A 234 -1.38 19.01 -4.03
C HIS A 234 -0.28 20.02 -3.70
N ASN A 235 0.75 19.58 -2.99
CA ASN A 235 2.01 20.31 -2.84
C ASN A 235 2.90 20.10 -4.08
N PHE A 236 2.70 20.91 -5.11
CA PHE A 236 3.48 20.81 -6.35
C PHE A 236 4.97 21.08 -6.16
N GLU A 237 5.37 21.88 -5.18
CA GLU A 237 6.77 22.14 -4.89
C GLU A 237 7.47 20.88 -4.36
N LEU A 238 6.79 20.09 -3.52
CA LEU A 238 7.28 18.77 -3.12
C LEU A 238 7.28 17.78 -4.30
N LEU A 239 6.21 17.72 -5.08
CA LEU A 239 6.10 16.78 -6.19
C LEU A 239 7.17 16.99 -7.26
N LYS A 240 7.52 18.25 -7.57
CA LYS A 240 8.62 18.58 -8.50
C LYS A 240 9.99 18.07 -8.03
N LYS A 241 10.17 17.75 -6.74
CA LYS A 241 11.41 17.12 -6.25
C LYS A 241 11.50 15.62 -6.60
N LEU A 242 10.36 14.97 -6.88
CA LEU A 242 10.26 13.53 -7.12
C LEU A 242 9.92 13.19 -8.57
N VAL A 243 9.17 14.07 -9.23
CA VAL A 243 8.53 13.84 -10.53
C VAL A 243 9.05 14.83 -11.55
N LEU A 244 9.50 14.32 -12.69
CA LEU A 244 9.94 15.11 -13.83
C LEU A 244 8.73 15.64 -14.64
N PRO A 245 8.91 16.68 -15.48
CA PRO A 245 7.81 17.28 -16.25
C PRO A 245 7.05 16.29 -17.16
N ASP A 246 7.68 15.19 -17.58
CA ASP A 246 7.06 14.15 -18.41
C ASP A 246 6.25 13.10 -17.61
N GLY A 247 6.21 13.26 -16.28
CA GLY A 247 5.57 12.36 -15.32
C GLY A 247 6.42 11.17 -14.90
N SER A 248 7.67 11.05 -15.37
CA SER A 248 8.60 10.02 -14.90
C SER A 248 9.17 10.37 -13.51
N VAL A 249 9.60 9.36 -12.75
CA VAL A 249 10.02 9.55 -11.35
C VAL A 249 11.50 9.27 -11.12
N LEU A 250 12.10 10.00 -10.18
CA LEU A 250 13.48 9.83 -9.74
C LEU A 250 13.59 8.72 -8.68
N ARG A 251 13.21 7.51 -9.06
CA ARG A 251 13.15 6.34 -8.16
C ARG A 251 14.47 5.55 -8.17
N ALA A 252 14.91 5.09 -7.00
CA ALA A 252 16.04 4.17 -6.91
C ALA A 252 15.69 2.74 -7.39
N LYS A 253 16.69 1.96 -7.79
CA LYS A 253 16.49 0.69 -8.52
C LYS A 253 16.06 -0.47 -7.63
N LEU A 254 16.59 -0.54 -6.41
CA LEU A 254 16.38 -1.64 -5.47
C LEU A 254 15.29 -1.27 -4.46
N PRO A 255 14.80 -2.21 -3.65
CA PRO A 255 14.17 -1.86 -2.38
C PRO A 255 15.21 -1.17 -1.47
N GLY A 256 14.80 -0.14 -0.73
CA GLY A 256 15.66 0.51 0.27
C GLY A 256 16.13 -0.49 1.31
N ARG A 257 17.44 -0.50 1.59
CA ARG A 257 18.06 -1.41 2.54
C ARG A 257 18.74 -0.62 3.65
N PRO A 258 18.61 -1.02 4.92
CA PRO A 258 19.40 -0.40 5.99
C PRO A 258 20.89 -0.63 5.72
N THR A 259 21.73 0.34 6.04
CA THR A 259 23.18 0.16 6.05
C THR A 259 23.60 -0.80 7.17
N ARG A 260 24.73 -1.48 6.98
CA ARG A 260 25.18 -2.56 7.88
C ARG A 260 25.47 -2.09 9.30
N ASP A 261 25.98 -0.88 9.46
CA ASP A 261 26.31 -0.26 10.75
C ASP A 261 25.07 0.04 11.60
N TYR A 262 23.89 -0.01 11.01
CA TYR A 262 22.63 0.33 11.65
C TYR A 262 21.76 -0.91 12.03
N LEU A 263 22.09 -2.12 11.57
CA LEU A 263 21.25 -3.32 11.75
C LEU A 263 20.89 -3.67 13.20
N PHE A 264 21.68 -3.25 14.18
CA PHE A 264 21.49 -3.54 15.60
C PHE A 264 21.23 -2.28 16.46
N ALA A 265 21.02 -1.13 15.84
CA ALA A 265 20.74 0.14 16.52
C ALA A 265 19.25 0.48 16.53
N ASN A 266 18.84 1.41 17.39
CA ASN A 266 17.46 1.88 17.48
C ASN A 266 17.40 3.40 17.22
N PRO A 267 17.30 3.83 15.96
CA PRO A 267 17.46 5.23 15.54
C PRO A 267 16.24 6.07 15.93
N ALA A 268 15.20 5.41 16.45
CA ALA A 268 14.00 6.04 16.92
C ALA A 268 14.07 6.40 18.39
N ARG A 269 15.06 5.90 19.16
CA ARG A 269 15.09 6.07 20.63
C ARG A 269 16.46 6.14 21.30
N ASP A 270 17.54 5.77 20.62
CA ASP A 270 18.87 5.69 21.24
C ASP A 270 19.58 7.05 21.38
N GLY A 271 18.96 8.14 20.90
CA GLY A 271 19.47 9.50 20.98
C GLY A 271 20.79 9.73 20.23
N THR A 272 21.23 8.78 19.40
CA THR A 272 22.59 8.81 18.81
C THR A 272 22.62 8.34 17.36
N SER A 273 21.79 7.37 16.98
CA SER A 273 21.82 6.77 15.64
C SER A 273 20.93 7.49 14.65
N LEU A 274 21.44 7.66 13.43
CA LEU A 274 20.68 8.06 12.25
C LEU A 274 20.26 6.81 11.47
N LEU A 275 19.00 6.72 11.04
CA LEU A 275 18.58 5.68 10.12
C LEU A 275 19.19 5.97 8.76
N LYS A 276 20.10 5.10 8.31
CA LYS A 276 20.67 5.17 6.97
C LYS A 276 20.07 4.07 6.10
N VAL A 277 19.54 4.47 4.95
CA VAL A 277 18.97 3.58 3.93
C VAL A 277 19.76 3.76 2.65
N TRP A 278 20.34 2.68 2.12
CA TRP A 278 21.09 2.71 0.88
C TRP A 278 20.30 2.11 -0.28
N ASN A 279 20.65 2.58 -1.48
CA ASN A 279 20.16 2.09 -2.75
C ASN A 279 21.12 2.45 -3.89
N THR A 280 20.74 2.17 -5.14
CA THR A 280 21.47 2.53 -6.36
C THR A 280 20.52 3.17 -7.37
N ASN A 281 21.02 4.07 -8.20
CA ASN A 281 20.29 4.65 -9.33
C ASN A 281 21.00 4.31 -10.66
N LYS A 282 20.67 5.03 -11.75
CA LYS A 282 21.31 4.81 -13.06
C LYS A 282 22.79 5.23 -13.10
N CYS A 283 23.23 6.11 -12.21
CA CYS A 283 24.50 6.82 -12.27
C CYS A 283 25.40 6.59 -11.03
N SER A 284 24.86 6.29 -9.85
CA SER A 284 25.61 6.20 -8.58
C SER A 284 24.89 5.39 -7.50
N GLY A 285 25.57 5.19 -6.36
CA GLY A 285 24.95 4.86 -5.09
C GLY A 285 24.12 6.03 -4.53
N VAL A 286 23.09 5.70 -3.75
CA VAL A 286 22.20 6.64 -3.07
C VAL A 286 22.14 6.26 -1.59
N VAL A 287 22.28 7.23 -0.68
CA VAL A 287 22.08 7.03 0.75
C VAL A 287 21.11 8.09 1.27
N GLY A 288 19.99 7.66 1.85
CA GLY A 288 19.09 8.49 2.63
C GLY A 288 19.46 8.42 4.09
N VAL A 289 19.50 9.56 4.77
CA VAL A 289 19.87 9.69 6.19
C VAL A 289 18.72 10.38 6.92
N PHE A 290 18.18 9.71 7.93
CA PHE A 290 16.96 10.14 8.61
C PHE A 290 17.17 10.21 10.13
N ASN A 291 16.79 11.33 10.74
CA ASN A 291 16.68 11.45 12.18
C ASN A 291 15.28 10.98 12.62
N CYS A 292 15.21 9.80 13.23
CA CYS A 292 13.94 9.17 13.62
C CYS A 292 13.60 9.35 15.11
N GLN A 293 14.39 10.10 15.88
CA GLN A 293 14.31 10.14 17.35
C GLN A 293 13.02 10.75 17.91
N CYS A 294 12.18 11.35 17.06
CA CYS A 294 10.95 12.04 17.47
C CYS A 294 9.83 11.09 17.92
N ALA A 295 9.62 10.02 17.15
CA ALA A 295 8.45 9.17 17.24
C ALA A 295 8.82 7.69 17.09
N GLY A 296 8.11 6.81 17.78
CA GLY A 296 8.31 5.38 17.61
C GLY A 296 7.15 4.54 18.11
N TRP A 297 7.03 3.33 17.58
CA TRP A 297 6.01 2.37 17.99
C TRP A 297 6.13 2.04 19.48
N CYS A 298 5.04 2.21 20.23
CA CYS A 298 4.95 1.83 21.63
C CYS A 298 4.21 0.49 21.75
N LYS A 299 4.91 -0.56 22.19
CA LYS A 299 4.30 -1.89 22.38
C LYS A 299 3.22 -1.92 23.46
N VAL A 300 3.35 -1.08 24.49
CA VAL A 300 2.37 -1.01 25.60
C VAL A 300 1.10 -0.32 25.13
N ALA A 301 1.24 0.87 24.51
CA ALA A 301 0.10 1.65 24.04
C ALA A 301 -0.45 1.16 22.68
N LYS A 302 0.24 0.22 22.01
CA LYS A 302 -0.06 -0.30 20.67
C LYS A 302 -0.32 0.80 19.64
N LYS A 303 0.45 1.88 19.72
CA LYS A 303 0.39 3.02 18.79
C LYS A 303 1.75 3.69 18.66
N THR A 304 1.95 4.42 17.58
CA THR A 304 3.08 5.34 17.44
C THR A 304 2.93 6.47 18.46
N LEU A 305 3.96 6.70 19.26
CA LEU A 305 4.01 7.80 20.23
C LEU A 305 5.10 8.79 19.83
N LEU A 306 4.73 10.07 19.85
CA LEU A 306 5.69 11.17 19.93
C LEU A 306 6.25 11.16 21.36
N HIS A 307 7.55 10.92 21.48
CA HIS A 307 8.24 10.91 22.78
C HIS A 307 9.28 12.02 22.89
N ASP A 308 9.67 12.63 21.76
CA ASP A 308 10.46 13.85 21.73
C ASP A 308 9.93 14.77 20.61
N THR A 309 9.36 15.92 20.98
CA THR A 309 8.84 16.89 20.00
C THR A 309 9.93 17.76 19.38
N LEU A 310 11.14 17.75 19.94
CA LEU A 310 12.29 18.53 19.50
C LEU A 310 13.57 17.66 19.58
N PRO A 311 13.65 16.59 18.77
CA PRO A 311 14.81 15.69 18.82
C PRO A 311 16.11 16.46 18.61
N CYS A 312 17.13 16.09 19.38
CA CYS A 312 18.43 16.74 19.29
C CYS A 312 19.03 16.62 17.87
N THR A 313 19.88 17.57 17.52
CA THR A 313 20.67 17.49 16.28
C THR A 313 21.72 16.40 16.44
N LEU A 314 21.65 15.38 15.59
CA LEU A 314 22.63 14.30 15.53
C LEU A 314 23.69 14.58 14.48
N THR A 315 24.90 14.08 14.72
CA THR A 315 26.01 14.11 13.74
C THR A 315 26.40 12.68 13.38
N GLY A 316 26.62 12.43 12.09
CA GLY A 316 27.05 11.13 11.58
C GLY A 316 27.95 11.28 10.36
N SER A 317 28.39 10.15 9.80
CA SER A 317 29.17 10.12 8.57
C SER A 317 28.57 9.13 7.56
N VAL A 318 28.76 9.43 6.28
CA VAL A 318 28.39 8.55 5.16
C VAL A 318 29.66 8.14 4.44
N ARG A 319 29.77 6.87 4.07
CA ARG A 319 30.93 6.31 3.35
C ARG A 319 30.47 5.62 2.07
N ALA A 320 31.34 5.48 1.08
CA ALA A 320 31.04 4.70 -0.12
C ALA A 320 30.67 3.24 0.22
N THR A 321 31.29 2.70 1.28
CA THR A 321 30.99 1.36 1.82
C THR A 321 29.61 1.22 2.47
N ASP A 322 28.86 2.32 2.65
CA ASP A 322 27.47 2.25 3.11
C ASP A 322 26.53 1.74 2.01
N VAL A 323 26.98 1.74 0.74
CA VAL A 323 26.24 1.19 -0.40
C VAL A 323 26.86 -0.17 -0.75
N ASP A 324 26.21 -1.27 -0.35
CA ASP A 324 26.80 -2.62 -0.50
C ASP A 324 27.12 -3.00 -1.97
N LEU A 325 26.42 -2.40 -2.93
CA LEU A 325 26.59 -2.66 -4.36
C LEU A 325 27.30 -1.53 -5.11
N MET A 326 28.06 -0.68 -4.40
CA MET A 326 28.75 0.47 -5.00
C MET A 326 29.64 0.04 -6.17
N ASP A 327 30.43 -1.03 -5.98
CA ASP A 327 31.37 -1.54 -6.99
C ASP A 327 30.69 -1.96 -8.32
N GLN A 328 29.40 -2.32 -8.28
CA GLN A 328 28.63 -2.69 -9.47
C GLN A 328 28.10 -1.49 -10.25
N VAL A 329 28.07 -0.31 -9.63
CA VAL A 329 27.50 0.91 -10.22
C VAL A 329 28.58 1.80 -10.83
N VAL A 330 29.80 1.78 -10.28
CA VAL A 330 30.90 2.67 -10.70
C VAL A 330 31.55 2.19 -12.02
N GLY A 331 31.25 0.98 -12.48
CA GLY A 331 31.98 0.36 -13.59
C GLY A 331 33.32 -0.20 -13.11
N ALA A 332 33.79 -1.28 -13.72
CA ALA A 332 35.15 -1.74 -13.50
C ALA A 332 36.09 -0.74 -14.19
N ASP A 333 36.67 0.18 -13.42
CA ASP A 333 37.86 0.92 -13.83
C ASP A 333 39.05 -0.05 -13.95
#